data_AF-A0A9Q3FVZ8-F1
#
_entry.id   AF-A0A9Q3FVZ8-F1
#
_cell.length_a   1.000
_cell.length_b   1.000
_cell.length_c   1.000
_cell.angle_alpha   90.00
_cell.angle_beta   90.00
_cell.angle_gamma   90.00
#
_symmetry.space_group_name_H-M   'P 1'
#
loop_
_entity.id
_entity.type
_entity.pdbx_description
1 polymer ?
#
loop_
_entity_poly.entity_id
_entity_poly.type
_entity_poly.pdbx_seq_one_letter_code
_entity_poly.pdbx_strand_id
1 'polypeptide(L)'
;MKQLKNVNKENFVSNQLIEAQICPELTLEMKEELIEILFQYREAFASDDEPLGAIKGYGLDIILNVERPYSPLLRRPAYPASTRA
;
A
#
# COMPACT_ATOMS: atom_id res chain seq x y z
N MET A 1 0.86 7.14 39.22
CA MET A 1 1.08 7.88 37.95
C MET A 1 -0.19 7.76 37.13
N LYS A 2 -0.82 8.88 36.76
CA LYS A 2 -2.10 8.88 36.01
C LYS A 2 -1.80 8.54 34.53
N GLN A 3 -2.27 7.38 34.08
CA GLN A 3 -2.32 7.03 32.66
C GLN A 3 -3.22 8.06 31.95
N LEU A 4 -2.62 8.99 31.20
CA LEU A 4 -3.36 9.88 30.32
C LEU A 4 -3.98 9.02 29.22
N LYS A 5 -5.30 8.81 29.30
CA LYS A 5 -6.07 8.17 28.24
C LYS A 5 -5.81 8.92 26.94
N ASN A 6 -5.10 8.26 26.03
CA ASN A 6 -4.72 8.85 24.76
C ASN A 6 -5.93 8.74 23.84
N VAL A 7 -6.66 9.83 23.64
CA VAL A 7 -7.92 9.89 22.85
C VAL A 7 -7.73 9.26 21.46
N ASN A 8 -6.53 9.39 20.88
CA ASN A 8 -6.18 8.79 19.60
C ASN A 8 -6.14 7.25 19.63
N LYS A 9 -5.69 6.65 20.74
CA LYS A 9 -5.67 5.18 20.92
C LYS A 9 -7.08 4.63 21.08
N GLU A 10 -7.96 5.35 21.78
CA GLU A 10 -9.37 4.97 21.92
C GLU A 10 -10.09 5.01 20.56
N ASN A 11 -9.87 6.05 19.77
CA ASN A 11 -10.40 6.16 18.40
C ASN A 11 -9.86 5.06 17.46
N PHE A 12 -8.58 4.69 17.59
CA PHE A 12 -7.99 3.58 16.84
C PHE A 12 -8.67 2.26 17.17
N VAL A 13 -8.89 1.99 18.46
CA VAL A 13 -9.58 0.77 18.90
C VAL A 13 -11.03 0.74 18.42
N SER A 14 -11.74 1.86 18.49
CA SER A 14 -13.15 1.94 18.12
C SER A 14 -13.41 1.99 16.62
N ASN A 15 -12.45 2.38 15.79
CA ASN A 15 -12.71 2.56 14.36
C ASN A 15 -11.98 1.51 13.51
N GLN A 16 -10.74 1.15 13.87
CA GLN A 16 -9.90 0.27 13.05
C GLN A 16 -9.85 -1.16 13.59
N LEU A 17 -9.91 -1.34 14.92
CA LEU A 17 -9.85 -2.68 15.52
C LEU A 17 -11.22 -3.36 15.69
N ILE A 18 -12.33 -2.69 15.37
CA ILE A 18 -13.67 -3.33 15.44
C ILE A 18 -13.78 -4.49 14.45
N GLU A 19 -13.22 -4.35 13.26
CA GLU A 19 -13.27 -5.38 12.21
C GLU A 19 -12.15 -6.42 12.38
N ALA A 20 -11.19 -6.17 13.28
CA ALA A 20 -10.05 -7.05 13.48
C ALA A 20 -10.44 -8.27 14.33
N GLN A 21 -10.18 -9.48 13.80
CA GLN A 21 -10.29 -10.70 14.58
C GLN A 21 -9.02 -10.95 15.39
N ILE A 22 -9.05 -10.56 16.67
CA ILE A 22 -8.01 -10.90 17.64
C ILE A 22 -8.31 -12.29 18.23
N CYS A 23 -7.28 -13.11 18.40
CA CYS A 23 -7.41 -14.45 18.97
C CYS A 23 -8.11 -14.41 20.35
N PRO A 24 -9.17 -15.21 20.58
CA PRO A 24 -9.92 -15.20 21.84
C PRO A 24 -9.17 -15.83 23.01
N GLU A 25 -8.10 -16.59 22.76
CA GLU A 25 -7.28 -17.25 23.78
C GLU A 25 -6.29 -16.29 24.46
N LEU A 26 -6.22 -15.05 24.00
CA LEU A 26 -5.26 -14.06 24.48
C LEU A 26 -5.67 -13.52 25.87
N THR A 27 -4.72 -13.41 26.80
CA THR A 27 -4.97 -12.79 28.10
C THR A 27 -5.18 -11.28 27.95
N LEU A 28 -5.79 -10.67 28.97
CA LEU A 28 -6.07 -9.23 28.97
C LEU A 28 -4.78 -8.40 28.79
N GLU A 29 -3.72 -8.77 29.50
CA GLU A 29 -2.42 -8.07 29.48
C GLU A 29 -1.78 -8.14 28.09
N MET A 30 -1.76 -9.32 27.48
CA MET A 30 -1.24 -9.51 26.13
C MET A 30 -2.05 -8.74 25.08
N LYS A 31 -3.37 -8.62 25.28
CA LYS A 31 -4.23 -7.82 24.40
C LYS A 31 -3.92 -6.34 24.50
N GLU A 32 -3.68 -5.82 25.70
CA GLU A 32 -3.31 -4.42 25.90
C GLU A 32 -1.95 -4.10 25.26
N GLU A 33 -0.97 -4.98 25.42
CA GLU A 33 0.36 -4.88 24.80
C GLU A 33 0.27 -4.95 23.27
N LEU A 34 -0.52 -5.88 22.73
CA LEU A 34 -0.77 -5.99 21.30
C LEU A 34 -1.38 -4.69 20.73
N ILE A 35 -2.39 -4.13 21.39
CA ILE A 35 -3.03 -2.87 20.96
C ILE A 35 -2.02 -1.72 21.00
N GLU A 36 -1.11 -1.71 21.97
CA GLU A 36 -0.05 -0.71 22.07
C GLU A 36 0.93 -0.79 20.91
N ILE A 37 1.40 -1.99 20.57
CA ILE A 37 2.28 -2.23 19.41
C ILE A 37 1.57 -1.82 18.11
N LEU A 38 0.32 -2.25 17.90
CA LEU A 38 -0.44 -1.91 16.70
C LEU A 38 -0.65 -0.40 16.56
N PHE A 39 -0.92 0.30 17.66
CA PHE A 39 -1.06 1.75 17.65
C PHE A 39 0.28 2.47 17.36
N GLN A 40 1.39 1.97 17.91
CA GLN A 40 2.72 2.52 17.68
C GLN A 40 3.11 2.43 16.20
N TYR A 41 2.80 1.32 15.54
CA TYR A 41 3.15 1.06 14.14
C TYR A 41 2.00 1.28 13.16
N ARG A 42 0.93 1.99 13.55
CA ARG A 42 -0.27 2.19 12.72
C ARG A 42 0.02 2.77 11.33
N GLU A 43 1.06 3.60 11.20
CA GLU A 43 1.49 4.24 9.95
C GLU A 43 2.27 3.29 9.02
N ALA A 44 2.72 2.14 9.52
CA ALA A 44 3.36 1.12 8.70
C ALA A 44 2.35 0.24 7.93
N PHE A 45 1.07 0.32 8.30
CA PHE A 45 0.00 -0.41 7.62
C PHE A 45 -0.66 0.49 6.59
N ALA A 46 -1.08 -0.10 5.47
CA ALA A 46 -1.86 0.61 4.48
C ALA A 46 -3.21 1.02 5.07
N SER A 47 -3.56 2.30 4.92
CA SER A 47 -4.91 2.80 5.21
C SER A 47 -5.67 2.99 3.89
N ASP A 48 -7.00 3.11 3.95
CA ASP A 48 -7.81 3.40 2.76
C ASP A 48 -7.39 4.72 2.08
N ASP A 49 -6.95 5.69 2.88
CA ASP A 49 -6.43 6.97 2.40
C ASP A 49 -4.96 6.88 1.91
N GLU A 50 -4.20 5.90 2.41
CA GLU A 50 -2.76 5.72 2.15
C GLU A 50 -2.45 4.25 1.80
N PRO A 51 -2.77 3.80 0.58
CA PRO A 51 -2.52 2.42 0.16
C PRO A 51 -1.01 2.15 0.07
N LEU A 52 -0.59 0.92 0.38
CA LEU A 52 0.82 0.48 0.40
C LEU A 52 1.58 0.77 -0.92
N GLY A 53 0.87 0.99 -2.02
CA GLY A 53 1.41 1.34 -3.34
C GLY A 53 1.65 2.84 -3.58
N ALA A 54 1.29 3.73 -2.65
CA ALA A 54 1.48 5.17 -2.77
C ALA A 54 2.89 5.64 -2.31
N ILE A 55 3.92 4.80 -2.51
CA ILE A 55 5.31 5.20 -2.30
C ILE A 55 5.64 6.29 -3.33
N LYS A 56 5.64 7.54 -2.89
CA LYS A 56 6.05 8.69 -3.71
C LYS A 56 7.50 8.49 -4.14
N GLY A 57 7.73 8.41 -5.46
CA GLY A 57 9.07 8.25 -6.05
C GLY A 57 9.43 6.86 -6.59
N TYR A 58 8.50 5.89 -6.58
CA TYR A 58 8.71 4.56 -7.20
C TYR A 58 8.53 4.55 -8.74
N GLY A 59 7.92 5.57 -9.33
CA GLY A 59 7.69 5.63 -10.77
C GLY A 59 9.01 5.67 -11.56
N LEU A 60 9.31 4.60 -12.30
CA LEU A 60 10.39 4.58 -13.28
C LEU A 60 9.88 5.21 -14.57
N ASP A 61 10.38 6.41 -14.90
CA ASP A 61 10.14 7.03 -16.20
C ASP A 61 11.17 6.48 -17.21
N ILE A 62 10.76 5.51 -18.02
CA ILE A 62 11.62 4.90 -19.05
C ILE A 62 11.38 5.64 -20.36
N ILE A 63 12.21 6.64 -20.62
CA ILE A 63 12.20 7.38 -21.88
C ILE A 63 13.11 6.65 -22.87
N LEU A 64 12.55 6.21 -24.00
CA LEU A 64 13.31 5.68 -25.12
C LEU A 64 14.00 6.85 -25.85
N ASN A 65 15.32 6.98 -25.72
CA ASN A 65 16.13 8.04 -26.35
C ASN A 65 16.26 7.93 -27.89
N VAL A 66 15.31 7.28 -28.57
CA VAL A 66 15.35 7.13 -30.03
C VAL A 66 14.35 8.09 -30.66
N GLU A 67 14.87 9.18 -31.21
CA GLU A 67 14.11 10.10 -32.05
C GLU A 67 13.91 9.50 -33.45
N ARG A 68 12.84 9.91 -34.13
CA ARG A 68 12.58 9.45 -35.50
C ARG A 68 13.61 10.05 -36.46
N PRO A 69 14.05 9.31 -37.50
CA PRO A 69 13.59 7.97 -37.87
C PRO A 69 14.27 6.86 -37.07
N TYR A 70 13.48 5.89 -36.60
CA TYR A 70 14.00 4.71 -35.90
C TYR A 70 14.99 3.92 -36.78
N SER A 71 16.04 3.38 -36.14
CA SER A 71 16.99 2.46 -36.77
C SER A 71 16.27 1.33 -37.52
N PRO A 72 16.78 0.88 -38.69
CA PRO A 72 16.18 -0.23 -39.45
C PRO A 72 15.91 -1.49 -38.62
N LEU A 73 16.73 -1.76 -37.61
CA LEU A 73 16.57 -2.91 -36.69
C LEU A 73 15.35 -2.80 -35.77
N LEU A 74 14.86 -1.59 -35.52
CA LEU A 74 13.67 -1.30 -34.70
C LEU A 74 12.42 -1.07 -35.56
N ARG A 75 12.55 -1.10 -36.89
CA ARG A 75 11.39 -1.00 -37.79
C ARG A 75 10.63 -2.31 -37.71
N ARG A 76 9.38 -2.24 -37.22
CA ARG A 76 8.47 -3.38 -37.34
C ARG A 76 8.37 -3.74 -38.83
N PRO A 77 8.40 -5.04 -39.20
CA PRO A 77 8.05 -5.43 -40.56
C PRO A 77 6.65 -4.88 -40.87
N ALA A 78 6.38 -4.62 -42.14
CA ALA A 78 5.04 -4.21 -42.56
C ALA A 78 4.03 -5.21 -41.97
N TYR A 79 3.01 -4.70 -41.27
CA TYR A 79 1.93 -5.56 -40.80
C TYR A 79 1.40 -6.32 -42.01
N PRO A 80 1.22 -7.65 -41.93
CA PRO A 80 0.63 -8.40 -43.03
C PRO A 80 -0.69 -7.72 -43.40
N ALA A 81 -0.88 -7.49 -44.70
CA ALA A 81 -2.10 -6.86 -45.19
C ALA A 81 -3.31 -7.62 -44.62
N SER A 82 -4.23 -6.89 -44.00
CA SER A 82 -5.45 -7.47 -43.46
C SER A 82 -6.15 -8.26 -44.57
N THR A 83 -6.32 -9.57 -44.40
CA THR A 83 -7.01 -10.47 -45.35
C THR A 83 -8.53 -10.28 -45.31
N ARG A 84 -9.01 -9.03 -45.29
CA ARG A 84 -10.44 -8.77 -45.49
C ARG A 84 -10.73 -8.91 -46.99
N ALA A 85 -10.92 -10.15 -47.41
CA ALA A 85 -11.73 -10.52 -48.57
C ALA A 85 -13.17 -10.78 -48.07
#